data_AF-A0A959VC06-F1
#
_entry.id   AF-A0A959VC06-F1
#
_cell.length_a   1.000
_cell.length_b   1.000
_cell.length_c   1.000
_cell.angle_alpha   90.00
_cell.angle_beta   90.00
_cell.angle_gamma   90.00
#
_symmetry.space_group_name_H-M   'P 1'
#
loop_
_entity.id
_entity.type
_entity.pdbx_description
1 polymer ?
#
loop_
_entity_poly.entity_id
_entity_poly.type
_entity_poly.pdbx_seq_one_letter_code
_entity_poly.pdbx_strand_id
1 'polypeptide(L)' 'TGTYTLGGAITNQSNGRWTVGLGQNDTYTTMVGQGEGTVEITELTSTGVKGTFSFTAKNGAGTQVSITEGSFNASF' A
#
# COMPACT_ATOMS: atom_id res chain seq x y z
N THR A 1 8.77 7.94 12.67
CA THR A 1 9.03 8.25 11.25
C THR A 1 9.91 7.17 10.67
N GLY A 2 9.98 7.05 9.35
CA GLY A 2 10.80 6.04 8.67
C GLY A 2 10.12 5.43 7.44
N THR A 3 10.86 4.58 6.73
CA THR A 3 10.38 3.88 5.54
C THR A 3 10.12 2.41 5.85
N TYR A 4 8.96 1.93 5.47
CA TYR A 4 8.50 0.57 5.72
C TYR A 4 8.10 -0.08 4.40
N THR A 5 8.38 -1.37 4.24
CA THR A 5 8.07 -2.12 3.03
C THR A 5 6.64 -2.62 3.05
N LEU A 6 6.01 -2.67 1.88
CA LEU A 6 4.71 -3.27 1.63
C LEU A 6 4.89 -4.50 0.74
N GLY A 7 4.22 -5.61 1.07
CA GLY A 7 4.25 -6.84 0.28
C GLY A 7 5.64 -7.44 0.07
N GLY A 8 5.84 -8.05 -1.10
CA GLY A 8 7.09 -8.70 -1.51
C GLY A 8 7.34 -10.04 -0.81
N ALA A 9 7.89 -10.00 0.41
CA ALA A 9 8.33 -11.18 1.15
C ALA A 9 7.21 -11.85 1.96
N ILE A 10 7.27 -13.18 2.11
CA ILE A 10 6.32 -13.96 2.94
C ILE A 10 6.34 -13.58 4.43
N THR A 11 7.44 -13.00 4.88
CA THR A 11 7.61 -12.52 6.26
C THR A 11 7.09 -11.11 6.47
N ASN A 12 6.74 -10.37 5.40
CA ASN A 12 6.21 -9.03 5.51
C ASN A 12 4.68 -9.08 5.64
N GLN A 13 4.17 -8.59 6.77
CA GLN A 13 2.73 -8.56 7.05
C GLN A 13 2.06 -7.26 6.54
N SER A 14 2.85 -6.25 6.18
CA SER A 14 2.33 -4.97 5.71
C SER A 14 1.85 -5.08 4.26
N ASN A 15 0.61 -4.68 3.98
CA ASN A 15 0.06 -4.72 2.64
C ASN A 15 -0.50 -3.37 2.18
N GLY A 16 -0.24 -3.01 0.92
CA GLY A 16 -0.97 -1.99 0.19
C GLY A 16 -2.22 -2.58 -0.45
N ARG A 17 -3.32 -1.83 -0.43
CA ARG A 17 -4.57 -2.19 -1.12
C ARG A 17 -5.10 -0.97 -1.85
N TRP A 18 -5.50 -1.17 -3.10
CA TRP A 18 -6.22 -0.17 -3.88
C TRP A 18 -7.52 -0.80 -4.40
N THR A 19 -8.58 0.00 -4.52
CA THR A 19 -9.88 -0.48 -4.98
C THR A 19 -10.47 0.57 -5.90
N VAL A 20 -10.69 0.19 -7.17
CA VAL A 20 -11.19 1.09 -8.22
C VAL A 20 -12.73 1.11 -8.29
N GLY A 21 -13.38 0.09 -7.73
CA GLY A 21 -14.82 -0.12 -7.82
C GLY A 21 -15.30 -1.25 -6.90
N LEU A 22 -16.54 -1.70 -7.10
CA LEU A 22 -17.19 -2.71 -6.25
C LEU A 22 -17.21 -4.10 -6.88
N GLY A 23 -16.66 -4.27 -8.09
CA GLY A 23 -16.58 -5.55 -8.79
C GLY A 23 -15.59 -6.52 -8.14
N GLN A 24 -15.76 -7.82 -8.42
CA GLN A 24 -14.92 -8.89 -7.86
C GLN A 24 -13.42 -8.68 -8.14
N ASN A 25 -13.07 -8.10 -9.29
CA ASN A 25 -11.69 -7.87 -9.72
C ASN A 25 -11.23 -6.42 -9.55
N ASP A 26 -12.02 -5.57 -8.88
CA ASP A 26 -11.70 -4.15 -8.73
C ASP A 26 -10.79 -3.87 -7.52
N THR A 27 -10.48 -4.91 -6.73
CA THR A 27 -9.53 -4.83 -5.62
C THR A 27 -8.16 -5.37 -6.04
N TYR A 28 -7.13 -4.57 -5.78
CA TYR A 28 -5.73 -4.86 -6.04
C TYR A 28 -4.97 -4.83 -4.72
N THR A 29 -4.17 -5.86 -4.44
CA THR A 29 -3.42 -5.96 -3.17
C THR A 29 -1.97 -6.32 -3.43
N THR A 30 -1.04 -5.75 -2.66
CA THR A 30 0.33 -6.29 -2.56
C THR A 30 0.27 -7.62 -1.82
N MET A 31 0.68 -8.73 -2.43
CA MET A 31 0.84 -10.02 -1.76
C MET A 31 2.19 -10.63 -2.14
N VAL A 32 2.58 -11.71 -1.47
CA VAL A 32 3.82 -12.44 -1.76
C VAL A 32 3.88 -12.79 -3.25
N GLY A 33 4.90 -12.28 -3.94
CA GLY A 33 5.06 -12.45 -5.39
C GLY A 33 4.03 -11.74 -6.28
N GLN A 34 3.18 -10.87 -5.72
CA GLN A 34 2.10 -10.18 -6.45
C GLN A 34 2.09 -8.65 -6.28
N GLY A 35 3.18 -8.11 -5.75
CA GLY A 35 3.34 -6.67 -5.59
C GLY A 35 4.18 -6.32 -4.38
N GLU A 36 4.89 -5.22 -4.51
CA GLU A 36 5.74 -4.66 -3.46
C GLU A 36 5.73 -3.14 -3.54
N GLY A 37 6.13 -2.51 -2.44
CA GLY A 37 6.23 -1.06 -2.37
C GLY A 37 6.75 -0.57 -1.04
N THR A 38 6.56 0.72 -0.80
CA THR A 38 6.98 1.40 0.42
C THR A 38 5.91 2.35 0.92
N VAL A 39 5.92 2.56 2.23
CA VAL A 39 5.28 3.68 2.90
C VAL A 39 6.36 4.45 3.66
N GLU A 40 6.37 5.77 3.52
CA GLU A 40 7.26 6.67 4.23
C GLU A 40 6.44 7.49 5.21
N ILE A 41 6.73 7.32 6.51
CA ILE A 41 6.15 8.14 7.57
C ILE A 41 7.05 9.37 7.78
N THR A 42 6.60 10.52 7.29
CA THR A 42 7.34 11.79 7.37
C THR A 42 7.06 12.56 8.66
N GLU A 43 5.87 12.39 9.24
CA GLU A 43 5.48 13.02 10.51
C GLU A 43 4.72 12.02 11.38
N LEU A 44 5.07 11.96 12.67
CA LEU A 44 4.34 11.20 13.69
C LEU A 44 4.28 12.03 14.97
N THR A 45 3.08 12.32 15.44
CA THR A 45 2.82 13.06 16.67
C THR A 45 2.00 12.20 17.64
N SER A 46 1.62 12.76 18.79
CA SER A 46 0.67 12.09 19.70
C SER A 46 -0.77 12.06 19.17
N THR A 47 -1.09 12.83 18.13
CA THR A 47 -2.47 13.02 17.63
C THR A 47 -2.64 12.66 16.15
N GLY A 48 -1.57 12.32 15.44
CA GLY A 48 -1.68 11.92 14.06
C GLY A 48 -0.38 11.48 13.39
N VAL A 49 -0.50 11.18 12.11
CA VAL A 49 0.55 10.65 11.25
C VAL A 49 0.39 11.18 9.82
N LYS A 50 1.51 11.51 9.18
CA LYS A 50 1.56 11.89 7.76
C LYS A 50 2.62 11.10 7.04
N GLY A 51 2.42 10.93 5.73
CA GLY A 51 3.37 10.23 4.92
C GLY A 51 2.96 10.08 3.47
N THR A 52 3.79 9.35 2.75
CA THR A 52 3.59 8.98 1.34
C THR A 52 3.66 7.48 1.17
N PHE A 53 3.12 6.97 0.07
CA PHE A 53 3.24 5.56 -0.29
C PHE A 53 3.30 5.37 -1.80
N SER A 54 3.98 4.31 -2.21
CA SER A 54 4.05 3.85 -3.60
C SER A 54 4.14 2.33 -3.60
N PHE A 55 3.33 1.65 -4.41
CA PHE A 55 3.37 0.19 -4.50
C PHE A 55 2.80 -0.33 -5.82
N THR A 56 3.20 -1.55 -6.17
CA THR A 56 2.55 -2.33 -7.21
C THR A 56 1.59 -3.34 -6.60
N ALA A 57 0.48 -3.62 -7.27
CA ALA A 57 -0.52 -4.56 -6.77
C ALA A 57 -1.20 -5.31 -7.91
N LYS A 58 -1.73 -6.49 -7.62
CA LYS A 58 -2.42 -7.36 -8.58
C LYS A 58 -3.82 -7.70 -8.08
N ASN A 59 -4.78 -7.82 -8.99
CA ASN A 59 -6.15 -8.27 -8.66
C ASN A 59 -6.33 -9.78 -8.92
N GLY A 60 -7.53 -10.29 -8.61
CA GLY A 60 -7.90 -11.70 -8.83
C GLY A 60 -7.85 -12.17 -10.29
N ALA A 61 -8.04 -11.26 -11.26
CA ALA A 61 -7.92 -11.54 -12.69
C ALA A 61 -6.46 -11.52 -13.20
N GLY A 62 -5.52 -11.13 -12.34
CA GLY A 62 -4.11 -11.05 -12.66
C GLY A 62 -3.66 -9.76 -13.36
N THR A 63 -4.49 -8.73 -13.40
CA THR A 63 -4.12 -7.38 -13.83
C THR A 63 -3.26 -6.72 -12.75
N GLN A 64 -2.13 -6.13 -13.16
CA GLN A 64 -1.23 -5.39 -12.29
C GLN A 64 -1.44 -3.88 -12.46
N VAL A 65 -1.32 -3.15 -11.36
CA VAL A 65 -1.36 -1.69 -11.30
C VAL A 65 -0.16 -1.16 -10.50
N SER A 66 0.21 0.08 -10.80
CA SER A 66 1.20 0.84 -10.04
C SER A 66 0.50 2.03 -9.39
N ILE A 67 0.57 2.10 -8.07
CA ILE A 67 0.07 3.22 -7.29
C ILE A 67 1.28 4.07 -6.97
N THR A 68 1.34 5.26 -7.56
CA THR A 68 2.44 6.21 -7.39
C THR A 68 1.95 7.47 -6.70
N GLU A 69 2.85 8.15 -5.98
CA GLU A 69 2.58 9.48 -5.39
C GLU A 69 1.39 9.51 -4.39
N GLY A 70 1.09 8.37 -3.75
CA GLY A 70 0.10 8.32 -2.68
C GLY A 70 0.56 9.15 -1.50
N SER A 71 -0.38 9.84 -0.85
CA SER A 71 -0.12 10.58 0.39
C SER A 71 -1.27 10.41 1.37
N PHE A 72 -0.98 10.57 2.66
CA PHE A 72 -1.97 10.54 3.70
C PHE A 72 -1.63 11.51 4.83
N ASN A 73 -2.69 11.94 5.50
CA ASN A 73 -2.66 12.73 6.71
C ASN A 73 -3.84 12.26 7.57
N ALA A 74 -3.53 11.54 8.66
CA ALA A 74 -4.52 10.87 9.49
C ALA A 74 -4.37 11.26 10.96
N SER A 75 -5.48 11.34 11.67
CA SER A 75 -5.55 11.58 13.11
C SER A 75 -5.87 10.29 13.89
N PHE A 76 -5.45 10.23 15.16
CA PHE A 76 -5.76 9.13 16.09
C PHE A 76 -7.04 9.38 16.89
#